data_AF-A0A345VLQ9-F1
#
_entry.id   AF-A0A345VLQ9-F1
#
_cell.length_a   1.000
_cell.length_b   1.000
_cell.length_c   1.000
_cell.angle_alpha   90.00
_cell.angle_beta   90.00
_cell.angle_gamma   90.00
#
_symmetry.space_group_name_H-M   'P 1'
#
loop_
_entity.id
_entity.type
_entity.pdbx_description
1 polymer ?
#
loop_
_entity_poly.entity_id
_entity_poly.type
_entity_poly.pdbx_seq_one_letter_code
_entity_poly.pdbx_strand_id
1 'polypeptide(L)' 'MTIEEGLNEVMQLKEGLIYFSQNGKIEVRELPKFGEVTLKIQDGKIIHVRKIEDERVNHAD' A
#
# COMPACT_ATOMS: atom_id res chain seq x y z
N MET A 1 16.65 -11.72 -27.14
CA MET A 1 15.55 -10.93 -26.56
C MET A 1 15.97 -10.64 -25.13
N THR A 2 16.58 -9.49 -24.90
CA THR A 2 17.03 -9.08 -23.56
C THR A 2 15.77 -8.77 -22.77
N ILE A 3 15.39 -9.64 -21.85
CA ILE A 3 14.38 -9.29 -20.86
C ILE A 3 15.10 -8.31 -19.95
N GLU A 4 14.81 -7.02 -20.11
CA GLU A 4 15.15 -6.01 -19.13
C GLU A 4 14.33 -6.36 -17.87
N GLU A 5 14.84 -7.27 -17.05
CA GLU A 5 14.37 -7.50 -15.68
C GLU A 5 14.78 -6.30 -14.82
N GLY A 6 14.25 -5.13 -15.16
CA GLY A 6 13.97 -4.13 -14.16
C GLY A 6 12.96 -4.77 -13.23
N LEU A 7 13.38 -5.05 -11.99
CA LEU A 7 12.49 -5.30 -10.87
C LEU A 7 11.52 -4.12 -10.78
N ASN A 8 10.44 -4.18 -11.56
CA ASN A 8 9.29 -3.31 -11.44
C ASN A 8 8.62 -3.75 -10.16
N GLU A 9 8.97 -3.09 -9.06
CA GLU A 9 8.37 -3.33 -7.76
C GLU A 9 6.86 -3.13 -7.89
N VAL A 10 6.15 -4.25 -7.85
CA VAL A 10 4.72 -4.30 -8.14
C VAL A 10 3.98 -3.62 -7.00
N MET A 11 3.48 -2.41 -7.25
CA MET A 11 2.48 -1.75 -6.42
C MET A 11 1.12 -1.91 -7.09
N GLN A 12 0.24 -2.73 -6.49
CA GLN A 12 -1.15 -2.88 -6.94
C GLN A 12 -2.10 -2.50 -5.81
N LEU A 13 -3.10 -1.70 -6.16
CA LEU A 13 -4.26 -1.40 -5.32
C LEU A 13 -5.44 -2.19 -5.87
N LYS A 14 -5.92 -3.17 -5.12
CA LYS A 14 -7.07 -3.99 -5.53
C LYS A 14 -7.97 -4.23 -4.35
N GLU A 15 -9.25 -3.92 -4.49
CA GLU A 15 -10.31 -4.29 -3.54
C GLU A 15 -10.01 -3.90 -2.08
N GLY A 16 -9.37 -2.75 -1.83
CA GLY A 16 -9.00 -2.34 -0.48
C GLY A 16 -7.73 -3.01 0.06
N LEU A 17 -6.93 -3.62 -0.79
CA LEU A 17 -5.63 -4.20 -0.46
C LEU A 17 -4.52 -3.47 -1.20
N ILE A 18 -3.39 -3.24 -0.51
CA ILE A 18 -2.13 -2.81 -1.10
C ILE A 18 -1.17 -4.00 -1.09
N TYR A 19 -0.60 -4.28 -2.25
CA TYR A 19 0.50 -5.21 -2.45
C TYR A 19 1.78 -4.42 -2.72
N PHE A 20 2.87 -4.75 -2.03
CA PHE A 20 4.15 -4.08 -2.23
C PHE A 20 5.34 -4.98 -1.88
N SER A 21 6.47 -4.79 -2.56
CA SER A 21 7.73 -5.44 -2.18
C SER A 21 8.39 -4.66 -1.06
N GLN A 22 8.74 -5.34 0.03
CA GLN A 22 9.57 -4.78 1.09
C GLN A 22 10.65 -5.80 1.44
N ASN A 23 11.91 -5.37 1.32
CA ASN A 23 13.07 -6.20 1.63
C ASN A 23 13.08 -7.56 0.88
N GLY A 24 12.64 -7.56 -0.38
CA GLY A 24 12.57 -8.75 -1.24
C GLY A 24 11.40 -9.70 -0.97
N LYS A 25 10.45 -9.32 -0.08
CA LYS A 25 9.22 -10.08 0.18
C LYS A 25 8.01 -9.28 -0.26
N ILE A 26 7.00 -9.96 -0.78
CA ILE A 26 5.70 -9.35 -1.09
C ILE A 26 4.92 -9.23 0.21
N GLU A 27 4.70 -8.00 0.64
CA GLU A 27 3.85 -7.64 1.75
C GLU A 27 2.45 -7.27 1.24
N VAL A 28 1.43 -7.65 2.00
CA VAL A 28 0.03 -7.32 1.73
C VAL A 28 -0.54 -6.59 2.92
N ARG A 29 -1.23 -5.46 2.68
CA ARG A 29 -1.90 -4.73 3.74
C ARG A 29 -3.30 -4.29 3.33
N GLU A 30 -4.23 -4.47 4.25
CA GLU A 30 -5.59 -3.93 4.14
C GLU A 30 -5.58 -2.40 4.30
N LEU A 31 -6.31 -1.74 3.41
CA LEU A 31 -6.65 -0.33 3.49
C LEU A 31 -7.77 -0.15 4.52
N PRO A 32 -7.72 0.91 5.32
CA PRO A 32 -8.81 1.26 6.20
C PRO A 32 -10.05 1.60 5.36
N LYS A 33 -11.21 1.17 5.85
CA LYS A 33 -12.50 1.41 5.19
C LYS A 33 -12.86 2.91 5.15
N PHE A 34 -12.44 3.65 6.17
CA PHE A 34 -12.60 5.09 6.29
C PHE A 34 -11.31 5.71 6.84
N GLY A 35 -10.89 6.82 6.26
CA GLY A 35 -9.66 7.52 6.60
C GLY A 35 -8.68 7.62 5.43
N GLU A 36 -7.40 7.77 5.75
CA GLU A 36 -6.34 8.07 4.79
C GLU A 36 -5.18 7.07 4.92
N VAL A 37 -4.61 6.68 3.79
CA VAL A 37 -3.33 5.95 3.76
C VAL A 37 -2.31 6.77 2.99
N THR A 38 -1.23 7.14 3.69
CA THR A 38 -0.09 7.82 3.10
C THR A 38 1.02 6.80 2.83
N LEU A 39 1.44 6.71 1.58
CA LEU A 39 2.55 5.87 1.15
C LEU A 39 3.75 6.75 0.80
N LYS A 40 4.92 6.44 1.36
CA LYS A 40 6.17 7.09 0.96
C LYS A 40 6.96 6.15 0.08
N ILE A 41 7.16 6.57 -1.16
CA ILE A 41 7.89 5.82 -2.19
C ILE A 41 9.24 6.51 -2.43
N GLN A 42 10.32 5.76 -2.40
CA GLN A 42 11.65 6.21 -2.82
C GLN A 42 12.28 5.13 -3.68
N ASP A 43 12.83 5.50 -4.84
CA ASP A 43 13.53 4.56 -5.73
C ASP A 43 12.65 3.35 -6.13
N GLY A 44 11.33 3.56 -6.29
CA GLY A 44 10.36 2.49 -6.55
C GLY A 44 9.95 1.67 -5.32
N LYS A 45 10.58 1.86 -4.16
CA LYS A 45 10.34 1.12 -2.91
C LYS A 45 9.40 1.86 -1.98
N ILE A 46 8.45 1.13 -1.38
CA ILE A 46 7.67 1.65 -0.25
C ILE A 46 8.54 1.60 1.01
N ILE A 47 9.02 2.78 1.42
CA ILE A 47 9.83 2.93 2.63
C ILE A 47 8.98 3.24 3.86
N HIS A 48 7.73 3.71 3.66
CA HIS A 48 6.83 4.01 4.77
C HIS A 48 5.36 3.88 4.37
N VAL A 49 4.55 3.33 5.28
CA VAL A 49 3.11 3.25 5.17
C VAL A 49 2.51 3.80 6.45
N ARG A 50 1.80 4.92 6.35
CA ARG A 50 1.02 5.50 7.46
C ARG A 50 -0.46 5.27 7.18
N LYS A 51 -1.17 4.75 8.17
CA LYS A 51 -2.63 4.63 8.15
C LYS A 51 -3.22 5.59 9.17
N ILE A 52 -4.22 6.33 8.76
CA ILE A 52 -5.06 7.14 9.62
C ILE A 52 -6.47 6.60 9.44
N GLU A 53 -6.98 5.95 10.47
CA GLU A 53 -8.36 5.47 10.49
C GLU A 53 -9.26 6.61 10.95
N ASP A 54 -10.24 6.98 10.13
CA ASP A 54 -11.25 7.95 10.51
C ASP A 54 -12.44 7.16 11.07
N GLU A 55 -12.46 7.00 12.39
CA GLU A 55 -13.58 6.39 13.09
C GLU A 55 -14.73 7.42 13.15
N ARG A 56 -15.38 7.66 12.01
CA ARG A 56 -16.76 8.19 12.02
C ARG A 56 -17.65 7.07 12.54
N VAL A 57 -17.60 6.85 13.85
CA VAL A 57 -18.57 6.06 14.59
C VAL A 57 -19.93 6.64 14.20
N ASN A 58 -20.78 5.80 13.62
CA ASN A 58 -22.20 6.07 13.50
C ASN A 58 -22.74 6.25 14.93
N HIS A 59 -22.73 7.47 15.45
CA HIS A 59 -23.60 7.88 16.53
C HIS A 59 -24.76 8.62 15.87
N ALA A 60 -25.67 7.83 15.30
CA ALA A 60 -27.03 8.30 15.06
C ALA A 60 -27.80 7.96 16.34
N ASP A 61 -28.06 8.99 17.15
CA ASP A 61 -29.06 9.02 18.23
C ASP A 61 -30.48 8.84 17.64
#